data_AF-A0A225E2D3-F1
#
_entry.id   AF-A0A225E2D3-F1
#
_cell.length_a   1.000
_cell.length_b   1.000
_cell.length_c   1.000
_cell.angle_alpha   90.00
_cell.angle_beta   90.00
_cell.angle_gamma   90.00
#
_symmetry.space_group_name_H-M   'P 1'
#
loop_
_entity.id
_entity.type
_entity.pdbx_description
1 polymer ?
#
loop_
_entity_poly.entity_id
_entity_poly.type
_entity_poly.pdbx_seq_one_letter_code
_entity_poly.pdbx_strand_id
1 'polypeptide(L)'
;MSGRVRITALGLLLAPASLFAQQPVPPSSPIIIPASVGTPSPAAPIQIVPAQPMYPLPPNAFPRPGEPRTLPPNVFPGQPMGPGPLSLPNQFPPQVAPNDGGVTEIVPLPVPEKFRKVDSQNLSAERRNDSWQVWTAGKLLHDFGQSRADAKEALQTFHDLRPTEWAFIGTQRVVAEYGLTNGKPVLATVVPKVVYPVDLKSLRAEQVRGAWCLKDDDNILLNCGSSRIDAEQAVGVCRKYGFNRVGLIGFPNPTMTYLYAGVVTPEAPAPKRESDKTLTLARLAQEQSLTRTGISVPGVGFLGERVVIDPRRVDVRKERGEFVLAHGTDVIAKFGYSEWAARDALKVVRDCRFTEFCTVGGGGGTGLTFFLVDGHAPTRVPFSVQGIRFDPASLKVRAVEGHWGVYETGGHMLFAAATQDEGDQLVRLVQAYQFNQLCQAGTSPRASMKFLAKNGGTR
;
A
#
# COMPACT_ATOMS: atom_id res chain seq x y z
N MET A 1 41.92 50.93 -32.12
CA MET A 1 41.14 49.68 -31.93
C MET A 1 39.95 49.99 -31.04
N SER A 2 38.80 50.31 -31.64
CA SER A 2 37.58 50.71 -30.92
C SER A 2 36.72 49.48 -30.61
N GLY A 3 36.65 49.12 -29.33
CA GLY A 3 35.75 48.08 -28.81
C GLY A 3 34.41 48.68 -28.41
N ARG A 4 33.33 48.33 -29.12
CA ARG A 4 31.96 48.64 -28.76
C ARG A 4 31.44 47.62 -27.74
N VAL A 5 31.04 48.10 -26.57
CA VAL A 5 30.29 47.34 -25.56
C VAL A 5 28.81 47.40 -25.92
N ARG A 6 28.14 46.24 -26.03
CA ARG A 6 26.68 46.13 -26.15
C ARG A 6 26.08 45.89 -24.77
N ILE A 7 25.23 46.81 -24.32
CA ILE A 7 24.41 46.68 -23.12
C ILE A 7 23.06 46.09 -23.54
N THR A 8 22.74 44.91 -23.04
CA THR A 8 21.44 44.25 -23.24
C THR A 8 20.46 44.76 -22.18
N ALA A 9 19.35 45.35 -22.64
CA ALA A 9 18.29 45.88 -21.80
C ALA A 9 17.44 44.77 -21.17
N LEU A 10 17.20 44.90 -19.87
CA LEU A 10 16.33 44.06 -19.06
C LEU A 10 14.89 44.62 -19.17
N GLY A 11 13.98 43.89 -19.82
CA GLY A 11 12.57 44.23 -19.91
C GLY A 11 11.83 43.87 -18.63
N LEU A 12 11.38 44.88 -17.89
CA LEU A 12 10.52 44.76 -16.71
C LEU A 12 9.04 44.71 -17.19
N LEU A 13 8.38 43.57 -17.06
CA LEU A 13 6.94 43.44 -17.28
C LEU A 13 6.18 43.73 -15.98
N LEU A 14 5.52 44.89 -15.94
CA LEU A 14 4.55 45.27 -14.92
C LEU A 14 3.21 44.55 -15.20
N ALA A 15 2.74 43.75 -14.24
CA ALA A 15 1.38 43.20 -14.25
C ALA A 15 0.40 44.20 -13.61
N PRO A 16 -0.84 44.32 -14.11
CA PRO A 16 -1.84 45.20 -13.51
C PRO A 16 -2.46 44.56 -12.27
N ALA A 17 -2.53 45.32 -11.17
CA ALA A 17 -3.28 44.99 -9.98
C ALA A 17 -4.78 45.13 -10.24
N SER A 18 -5.51 44.02 -10.17
CA SER A 18 -6.98 44.01 -10.20
C SER A 18 -7.52 44.32 -8.79
N LEU A 19 -8.04 45.53 -8.62
CA LEU A 19 -8.86 45.94 -7.48
C LEU A 19 -10.23 45.23 -7.56
N PHE A 20 -10.45 44.23 -6.71
CA PHE A 20 -11.80 43.71 -6.46
C PHE A 20 -12.52 44.64 -5.48
N ALA A 21 -13.53 45.35 -5.97
CA ALA A 21 -14.49 46.07 -5.15
C ALA A 21 -15.39 45.06 -4.40
N GLN A 22 -15.43 45.16 -3.08
CA GLN A 22 -16.37 44.43 -2.22
C GLN A 22 -17.80 44.92 -2.49
N GLN A 23 -18.68 44.02 -2.93
CA GLN A 23 -20.12 44.27 -2.92
C GLN A 23 -20.67 44.16 -1.49
N PRO A 24 -21.61 45.03 -1.09
CA PRO A 24 -22.27 44.94 0.21
C PRO A 24 -23.24 43.75 0.27
N VAL A 25 -23.15 42.99 1.35
CA VAL A 25 -24.02 41.85 1.65
C VAL A 25 -25.39 42.38 2.15
N PRO A 26 -26.53 41.90 1.61
CA PRO A 26 -27.84 42.31 2.10
C PRO A 26 -28.19 41.67 3.46
N PRO A 27 -28.97 42.35 4.33
CA PRO A 27 -29.32 41.86 5.65
C PRO A 27 -30.28 40.66 5.58
N SER A 28 -29.97 39.64 6.35
CA SER A 28 -30.75 38.40 6.49
C SER A 28 -32.07 38.68 7.21
N SER A 29 -33.19 38.21 6.63
CA SER A 29 -34.51 38.26 7.26
C SER A 29 -34.63 37.21 8.37
N PRO A 30 -35.36 37.48 9.47
CA PRO A 30 -35.55 36.52 10.56
C PRO A 30 -36.49 35.39 10.16
N ILE A 31 -36.05 34.16 10.42
CA ILE A 31 -36.84 32.93 10.26
C ILE A 31 -37.84 32.83 11.43
N ILE A 32 -39.13 32.83 11.13
CA ILE A 32 -40.20 32.54 12.08
C ILE A 32 -40.34 31.01 12.16
N ILE A 33 -40.10 30.45 13.36
CA ILE A 33 -40.31 29.03 13.65
C ILE A 33 -41.70 28.89 14.29
N PRO A 34 -42.64 28.12 13.71
CA PRO A 34 -43.88 27.78 14.38
C PRO A 34 -43.66 26.69 15.43
N ALA A 35 -44.01 26.99 16.68
CA ALA A 35 -44.10 26.02 17.76
C ALA A 35 -45.34 25.14 17.55
N SER A 36 -45.15 23.83 17.34
CA SER A 36 -46.21 22.83 17.44
C SER A 36 -45.88 21.88 18.58
N VAL A 37 -46.63 22.01 19.66
CA VAL A 37 -46.59 21.14 20.84
C VAL A 37 -47.55 19.98 20.58
N GLY A 38 -46.99 18.80 20.27
CA GLY A 38 -47.73 17.54 20.21
C GLY A 38 -47.53 16.77 21.52
N THR A 39 -48.64 16.49 22.21
CA THR A 39 -48.69 15.64 23.41
C THR A 39 -48.44 14.17 23.06
N PRO A 40 -47.69 13.40 23.88
CA PRO A 40 -47.47 11.97 23.65
C PRO A 40 -48.68 11.13 24.11
N SER A 41 -49.10 10.23 23.23
CA SER A 41 -50.12 9.19 23.47
C SER A 41 -49.56 8.07 24.37
N PRO A 42 -50.33 7.52 25.33
CA PRO A 42 -49.83 6.49 26.23
C PRO A 42 -49.68 5.13 25.54
N ALA A 43 -48.53 4.49 25.78
CA ALA A 43 -48.13 3.19 25.24
C ALA A 43 -49.00 2.04 25.79
N ALA A 44 -49.38 1.12 24.91
CA ALA A 44 -50.06 -0.12 25.25
C ALA A 44 -49.11 -1.13 25.96
N PRO A 45 -49.63 -1.98 26.87
CA PRO A 45 -48.83 -2.94 27.61
C PRO A 45 -48.32 -4.09 26.73
N ILE A 46 -47.04 -4.42 26.91
CA ILE A 46 -46.34 -5.53 26.24
C ILE A 46 -46.83 -6.86 26.82
N GLN A 47 -47.40 -7.72 25.98
CA GLN A 47 -47.68 -9.12 26.32
C GLN A 47 -46.38 -9.94 26.33
N ILE A 48 -46.08 -10.55 27.47
CA ILE A 48 -44.97 -11.49 27.66
C ILE A 48 -45.42 -12.86 27.13
N VAL A 49 -44.76 -13.35 26.08
CA VAL A 49 -44.96 -14.71 25.55
C VAL A 49 -44.04 -15.68 26.32
N PRO A 50 -44.56 -16.79 26.89
CA PRO A 50 -43.74 -17.75 27.62
C PRO A 50 -42.81 -18.55 26.68
N ALA A 51 -41.59 -18.78 27.14
CA ALA A 51 -40.55 -19.53 26.45
C ALA A 51 -40.95 -21.02 26.28
N GLN A 52 -40.80 -21.52 25.05
CA GLN A 52 -40.96 -22.92 24.71
C GLN A 52 -39.72 -23.73 25.15
N PRO A 53 -39.88 -24.94 25.73
CA PRO A 53 -38.76 -25.80 26.10
C PRO A 53 -38.10 -26.42 24.85
N MET A 54 -36.77 -26.28 24.74
CA MET A 54 -35.97 -26.93 23.69
C MET A 54 -35.85 -28.44 23.94
N TYR A 55 -36.17 -29.24 22.92
CA TYR A 55 -35.86 -30.67 22.88
C TYR A 55 -34.39 -30.91 22.51
N PRO A 56 -33.71 -31.92 23.08
CA PRO A 56 -32.36 -32.30 22.70
C PRO A 56 -32.35 -33.03 21.35
N LEU A 57 -31.44 -32.61 20.46
CA LEU A 57 -31.16 -33.25 19.18
C LEU A 57 -30.40 -34.59 19.37
N PRO A 58 -30.64 -35.60 18.52
CA PRO A 58 -29.90 -36.86 18.55
C PRO A 58 -28.47 -36.71 18.00
N PRO A 59 -27.51 -37.54 18.47
CA PRO A 59 -26.12 -37.49 18.03
C PRO A 59 -25.94 -38.06 16.62
N ASN A 60 -25.40 -37.24 15.71
CA ASN A 60 -25.00 -37.64 14.37
C ASN A 60 -23.78 -38.57 14.40
N ALA A 61 -23.90 -39.68 13.66
CA ALA A 61 -22.85 -40.64 13.43
C ALA A 61 -21.75 -40.07 12.52
N PHE A 62 -20.49 -40.16 12.99
CA PHE A 62 -19.30 -39.90 12.17
C PHE A 62 -19.00 -41.11 11.26
N PRO A 63 -18.65 -40.92 9.97
CA PRO A 63 -18.13 -41.99 9.14
C PRO A 63 -16.68 -42.31 9.49
N ARG A 64 -16.35 -43.62 9.54
CA ARG A 64 -15.01 -44.16 9.80
C ARG A 64 -14.05 -43.87 8.64
N PRO A 65 -12.76 -43.59 8.92
CA PRO A 65 -11.72 -43.48 7.90
C PRO A 65 -11.10 -44.84 7.60
N GLY A 66 -11.05 -45.23 6.33
CA GLY A 66 -10.28 -46.39 5.89
C GLY A 66 -10.71 -46.95 4.55
N GLU A 67 -10.30 -46.33 3.45
CA GLU A 67 -10.19 -47.00 2.16
C GLU A 67 -9.12 -46.31 1.29
N PRO A 68 -8.09 -47.05 0.81
CA PRO A 68 -7.06 -46.51 -0.06
C PRO A 68 -7.59 -46.36 -1.50
N ARG A 69 -7.62 -45.12 -1.99
CA ARG A 69 -7.92 -44.84 -3.40
C ARG A 69 -6.71 -45.14 -4.27
N THR A 70 -6.83 -46.13 -5.16
CA THR A 70 -5.91 -46.40 -6.26
C THR A 70 -6.06 -45.35 -7.37
N LEU A 71 -4.95 -44.72 -7.77
CA LEU A 71 -4.89 -43.78 -8.89
C LEU A 71 -4.80 -44.53 -10.23
N PRO A 72 -5.43 -44.03 -11.31
CA PRO A 72 -5.28 -44.59 -12.66
C PRO A 72 -3.93 -44.20 -13.30
N PRO A 73 -3.40 -45.02 -14.23
CA PRO A 73 -2.11 -44.79 -14.87
C PRO A 73 -2.20 -43.67 -15.93
N ASN A 74 -1.25 -42.74 -15.85
CA ASN A 74 -1.05 -41.67 -16.82
C ASN A 74 -0.29 -42.23 -18.04
N VAL A 75 -0.94 -42.25 -19.20
CA VAL A 75 -0.32 -42.61 -20.48
C VAL A 75 0.12 -41.32 -21.18
N PHE A 76 1.43 -41.07 -21.23
CA PHE A 76 2.01 -40.03 -22.08
C PHE A 76 2.50 -40.67 -23.39
N PRO A 77 2.07 -40.20 -24.57
CA PRO A 77 2.64 -40.62 -25.84
C PRO A 77 4.02 -39.98 -26.06
N GLY A 78 5.01 -40.84 -26.31
CA GLY A 78 6.40 -40.46 -26.54
C GLY A 78 6.64 -39.78 -27.89
N GLN A 79 7.52 -38.78 -27.88
CA GLN A 79 8.19 -38.27 -29.08
C GLN A 79 9.61 -38.84 -29.18
N PRO A 80 10.07 -39.24 -30.37
CA PRO A 80 11.42 -39.73 -30.58
C PRO A 80 12.43 -38.57 -30.68
N MET A 81 13.47 -38.60 -29.85
CA MET A 81 14.65 -37.73 -29.98
C MET A 81 15.64 -38.35 -30.98
N GLY A 82 16.01 -37.58 -32.00
CA GLY A 82 17.14 -37.87 -32.88
C GLY A 82 18.47 -37.35 -32.30
N PRO A 83 19.62 -37.98 -32.63
CA PRO A 83 20.92 -37.57 -32.12
C PRO A 83 21.53 -36.46 -32.98
N GLY A 84 21.74 -35.27 -32.39
CA GLY A 84 22.54 -34.20 -32.96
C GLY A 84 23.88 -34.06 -32.22
N PRO A 85 25.01 -33.83 -32.92
CA PRO A 85 26.33 -33.75 -32.30
C PRO A 85 26.53 -32.44 -31.52
N LEU A 86 26.95 -32.57 -30.27
CA LEU A 86 27.32 -31.47 -29.37
C LEU A 86 28.75 -31.01 -29.66
N SER A 87 28.89 -29.79 -30.19
CA SER A 87 30.15 -29.05 -30.23
C SER A 87 30.22 -28.13 -29.01
N LEU A 88 31.14 -28.41 -28.08
CA LEU A 88 31.44 -27.55 -26.93
C LEU A 88 32.53 -26.52 -27.30
N PRO A 89 32.27 -25.21 -27.22
CA PRO A 89 33.34 -24.22 -27.14
C PRO A 89 33.77 -24.09 -25.67
N ASN A 90 34.92 -24.68 -25.37
CA ASN A 90 35.62 -24.52 -24.11
C ASN A 90 36.31 -23.15 -24.09
N GLN A 91 35.58 -22.10 -23.71
CA GLN A 91 36.17 -20.79 -23.37
C GLN A 91 35.93 -20.52 -21.89
N PHE A 92 36.98 -20.74 -21.10
CA PHE A 92 37.06 -20.20 -19.75
C PHE A 92 37.06 -18.67 -19.84
N PRO A 93 36.21 -17.96 -19.08
CA PRO A 93 36.32 -16.51 -18.99
C PRO A 93 37.64 -16.13 -18.31
N PRO A 94 38.30 -15.04 -18.74
CA PRO A 94 39.51 -14.55 -18.09
C PRO A 94 39.21 -14.18 -16.64
N GLN A 95 40.10 -14.61 -15.73
CA GLN A 95 40.07 -14.20 -14.33
C GLN A 95 40.19 -12.68 -14.24
N VAL A 96 39.14 -12.04 -13.73
CA VAL A 96 39.10 -10.60 -13.44
C VAL A 96 40.00 -10.35 -12.24
N ALA A 97 41.08 -9.61 -12.46
CA ALA A 97 41.96 -9.12 -11.40
C ALA A 97 41.15 -8.24 -10.40
N PRO A 98 41.52 -8.20 -9.12
CA PRO A 98 40.87 -7.35 -8.14
C PRO A 98 41.01 -5.88 -8.55
N ASN A 99 39.88 -5.25 -8.84
CA ASN A 99 39.77 -3.85 -9.25
C ASN A 99 40.27 -2.93 -8.13
N ASP A 100 41.42 -2.30 -8.37
CA ASP A 100 41.84 -1.09 -7.67
C ASP A 100 40.90 0.06 -8.02
N GLY A 101 40.10 0.52 -7.04
CA GLY A 101 39.62 1.90 -6.93
C GLY A 101 38.86 2.54 -8.10
N GLY A 102 38.37 1.75 -9.07
CA GLY A 102 37.62 2.26 -10.22
C GLY A 102 36.42 3.09 -9.76
N VAL A 103 36.40 4.36 -10.14
CA VAL A 103 35.30 5.30 -9.88
C VAL A 103 34.02 4.68 -10.43
N THR A 104 33.17 4.17 -9.55
CA THR A 104 31.88 3.59 -9.93
C THR A 104 31.09 4.67 -10.65
N GLU A 105 30.79 4.45 -11.93
CA GLU A 105 29.99 5.36 -12.73
C GLU A 105 28.68 5.65 -11.98
N ILE A 106 28.44 6.93 -11.68
CA ILE A 106 27.29 7.35 -10.88
C ILE A 106 26.05 7.19 -11.75
N VAL A 107 25.37 6.05 -11.59
CA VAL A 107 24.06 5.83 -12.23
C VAL A 107 23.09 6.89 -11.70
N PRO A 108 22.52 7.74 -12.57
CA PRO A 108 21.56 8.75 -12.13
C PRO A 108 20.32 8.08 -11.55
N LEU A 109 19.84 8.58 -10.42
CA LEU A 109 18.64 8.03 -9.76
C LEU A 109 17.37 8.42 -10.53
N PRO A 110 16.36 7.53 -10.62
CA PRO A 110 15.10 7.83 -11.33
C PRO A 110 14.35 9.04 -10.77
N VAL A 111 14.44 9.25 -9.46
CA VAL A 111 13.79 10.36 -8.75
C VAL A 111 14.85 11.11 -7.96
N PRO A 112 14.91 12.46 -8.05
CA PRO A 112 15.81 13.26 -7.24
C PRO A 112 15.56 13.07 -5.74
N GLU A 113 16.64 12.93 -4.98
CA GLU A 113 16.59 12.71 -3.54
C GLU A 113 16.14 13.98 -2.80
N LYS A 114 15.25 13.81 -1.82
CA LYS A 114 14.75 14.91 -0.99
C LYS A 114 15.29 14.77 0.43
N PHE A 115 16.43 15.42 0.69
CA PHE A 115 17.07 15.40 2.01
C PHE A 115 16.43 16.39 2.98
N ARG A 116 16.28 15.94 4.23
CA ARG A 116 16.00 16.78 5.40
C ARG A 116 17.26 16.83 6.26
N LYS A 117 17.65 18.04 6.70
CA LYS A 117 18.71 18.18 7.70
C LYS A 117 18.21 17.65 9.04
N VAL A 118 19.02 16.83 9.70
CA VAL A 118 18.72 16.25 11.01
C VAL A 118 19.86 16.62 11.96
N ASP A 119 19.50 17.13 13.13
CA ASP A 119 20.44 17.30 14.24
C ASP A 119 20.26 16.13 15.19
N SER A 120 21.21 15.19 15.16
CA SER A 120 21.17 13.98 15.98
C SER A 120 21.33 14.22 17.48
N GLN A 121 21.82 15.40 17.89
CA GLN A 121 21.94 15.76 19.31
C GLN A 121 20.63 16.34 19.86
N ASN A 122 19.79 16.91 18.99
CA ASN A 122 18.52 17.54 19.36
C ASN A 122 17.32 16.73 18.86
N LEU A 123 17.38 15.42 19.10
CA LEU A 123 16.25 14.51 18.85
C LEU A 123 15.46 14.28 20.14
N SER A 124 14.14 14.30 20.04
CA SER A 124 13.25 13.93 21.13
C SER A 124 12.13 13.02 20.66
N ALA A 125 11.72 12.08 21.52
CA ALA A 125 10.52 11.28 21.33
C ALA A 125 9.45 11.76 22.31
N GLU A 126 8.36 12.32 21.78
CA GLU A 126 7.30 12.96 22.57
C GLU A 126 5.92 12.44 22.14
N ARG A 127 4.96 12.41 23.07
CA ARG A 127 3.57 12.12 22.75
C ARG A 127 2.83 13.42 22.47
N ARG A 128 2.33 13.60 21.24
CA ARG A 128 1.53 14.77 20.80
C ARG A 128 0.33 14.30 20.00
N ASN A 129 -0.84 14.92 20.23
CA ASN A 129 -2.10 14.58 19.55
C ASN A 129 -2.40 13.06 19.59
N ASP A 130 -2.19 12.46 20.75
CA ASP A 130 -2.38 11.02 20.99
C ASP A 130 -1.43 10.09 20.21
N SER A 131 -0.38 10.61 19.58
CA SER A 131 0.63 9.82 18.87
C SER A 131 2.04 10.03 19.42
N TRP A 132 2.85 8.98 19.42
CA TRP A 132 4.28 9.02 19.71
C TRP A 132 5.03 9.43 18.46
N GLN A 133 5.80 10.52 18.57
CA GLN A 133 6.46 11.15 17.44
C GLN A 133 7.92 11.43 17.79
N VAL A 134 8.80 11.30 16.79
CA VAL A 134 10.20 11.69 16.88
C VAL A 134 10.39 13.03 16.18
N TRP A 135 10.99 13.99 16.88
CA TRP A 135 11.18 15.37 16.44
C TRP A 135 12.66 15.72 16.38
N THR A 136 13.05 16.60 15.45
CA THR A 136 14.39 17.20 15.36
C THR A 136 14.27 18.70 15.18
N ALA A 137 14.89 19.49 16.06
CA ALA A 137 14.85 20.95 16.04
C ALA A 137 13.43 21.53 15.81
N GLY A 138 12.43 20.97 16.51
CA GLY A 138 11.03 21.41 16.40
C GLY A 138 10.30 20.97 15.12
N LYS A 139 10.90 20.15 14.26
CA LYS A 139 10.27 19.56 13.06
C LYS A 139 9.96 18.08 13.29
N LEU A 140 8.77 17.65 12.87
CA LEU A 140 8.38 16.25 12.92
C LEU A 140 9.26 15.45 11.96
N LEU A 141 10.00 14.48 12.48
CA LEU A 141 10.80 13.56 11.69
C LEU A 141 9.97 12.33 11.32
N HIS A 142 9.39 11.65 12.32
CA HIS A 142 8.58 10.45 12.13
C HIS A 142 7.45 10.32 13.16
N ASP A 143 6.38 9.60 12.80
CA ASP A 143 5.20 9.37 13.63
C ASP A 143 4.97 7.86 13.78
N PHE A 144 4.97 7.37 15.02
CA PHE A 144 4.90 5.95 15.38
C PHE A 144 3.52 5.54 15.93
N GLY A 145 2.49 6.38 15.79
CA GLY A 145 1.17 6.07 16.29
C GLY A 145 1.16 5.89 17.82
N GLN A 146 0.47 4.87 18.30
CA GLN A 146 0.38 4.59 19.74
C GLN A 146 1.64 3.91 20.32
N SER A 147 2.63 3.56 19.49
CA SER A 147 3.77 2.74 19.93
C SER A 147 4.91 3.57 20.52
N ARG A 148 4.92 3.69 21.85
CA ARG A 148 6.04 4.30 22.59
C ARG A 148 7.36 3.55 22.39
N ALA A 149 7.28 2.22 22.33
CA ALA A 149 8.47 1.36 22.25
C ALA A 149 9.22 1.60 20.93
N ASP A 150 8.49 1.62 19.81
CA ASP A 150 9.06 1.82 18.48
C ASP A 150 9.63 3.23 18.34
N ALA A 151 8.95 4.26 18.88
CA ALA A 151 9.46 5.63 18.88
C ALA A 151 10.79 5.76 19.66
N LYS A 152 10.92 5.07 20.79
CA LYS A 152 12.16 5.04 21.58
C LYS A 152 13.27 4.28 20.86
N GLU A 153 12.94 3.15 20.24
CA GLU A 153 13.90 2.36 19.47
C GLU A 153 14.42 3.13 18.26
N ALA A 154 13.54 3.86 17.57
CA ALA A 154 13.94 4.76 16.50
C ALA A 154 14.81 5.92 17.01
N LEU A 155 14.44 6.56 18.12
CA LEU A 155 15.24 7.62 18.73
C LEU A 155 16.66 7.12 19.05
N GLN A 156 16.78 5.94 19.66
CA GLN A 156 18.07 5.31 19.94
C GLN A 156 18.84 5.03 18.64
N THR A 157 18.17 4.48 17.64
CA THR A 157 18.75 4.21 16.31
C THR A 157 19.30 5.49 15.68
N PHE A 158 18.58 6.60 15.74
CA PHE A 158 19.07 7.88 15.23
C PHE A 158 20.29 8.41 16.01
N HIS A 159 20.32 8.24 17.34
CA HIS A 159 21.49 8.62 18.16
C HIS A 159 22.72 7.76 17.86
N ASP A 160 22.52 6.48 17.54
CA ASP A 160 23.60 5.56 17.20
C ASP A 160 24.13 5.84 15.78
N LEU A 161 23.24 6.10 14.84
CA LEU A 161 23.56 6.40 13.44
C LEU A 161 24.15 7.81 13.25
N ARG A 162 23.78 8.78 14.10
CA ARG A 162 24.19 10.19 13.99
C ARG A 162 24.07 10.78 12.57
N PRO A 163 22.93 10.62 11.88
CA PRO A 163 22.77 11.20 10.56
C PRO A 163 22.75 12.73 10.63
N THR A 164 23.36 13.39 9.64
CA THR A 164 23.23 14.84 9.42
C THR A 164 22.14 15.15 8.39
N GLU A 165 21.86 14.18 7.53
CA GLU A 165 20.89 14.26 6.44
C GLU A 165 20.04 13.00 6.44
N TRP A 166 18.76 13.15 6.16
CA TRP A 166 17.79 12.06 6.15
C TRP A 166 16.91 12.13 4.90
N ALA A 167 16.75 11.02 4.21
CA ALA A 167 15.98 10.92 2.98
C ALA A 167 15.00 9.75 3.02
N PHE A 168 14.00 9.82 2.15
CA PHE A 168 12.90 8.87 2.04
C PHE A 168 12.87 8.31 0.62
N ILE A 169 12.63 7.01 0.52
CA ILE A 169 12.36 6.30 -0.74
C ILE A 169 10.87 6.03 -0.80
N GLY A 170 10.24 6.39 -1.92
CA GLY A 170 8.82 6.17 -2.16
C GLY A 170 8.05 7.44 -2.51
N THR A 171 7.30 7.39 -3.62
CA THR A 171 6.56 8.53 -4.16
C THR A 171 5.21 8.73 -3.48
N GLN A 172 4.44 7.67 -3.29
CA GLN A 172 3.11 7.72 -2.66
C GLN A 172 3.15 7.36 -1.18
N ARG A 173 4.01 6.41 -0.83
CA ARG A 173 4.25 5.92 0.52
C ARG A 173 5.73 5.78 0.73
N VAL A 174 6.21 6.10 1.93
CA VAL A 174 7.59 5.82 2.33
C VAL A 174 7.77 4.30 2.45
N VAL A 175 8.63 3.73 1.60
CA VAL A 175 8.97 2.30 1.61
C VAL A 175 10.19 2.04 2.48
N ALA A 176 11.17 2.93 2.42
CA ALA A 176 12.37 2.88 3.24
C ALA A 176 12.93 4.29 3.45
N GLU A 177 13.73 4.44 4.50
CA GLU A 177 14.40 5.67 4.87
C GLU A 177 15.91 5.44 4.95
N TYR A 178 16.72 6.49 4.83
CA TYR A 178 18.16 6.36 5.03
C TYR A 178 18.77 7.67 5.51
N GLY A 179 19.82 7.51 6.31
CA GLY A 179 20.62 8.60 6.84
C GLY A 179 21.97 8.68 6.16
N LEU A 180 22.46 9.90 5.98
CA LEU A 180 23.84 10.19 5.59
C LEU A 180 24.50 11.07 6.65
N THR A 181 25.81 10.92 6.81
CA THR A 181 26.67 11.80 7.62
C THR A 181 27.61 12.53 6.67
N ASN A 182 27.36 13.82 6.46
CA ASN A 182 28.10 14.67 5.53
C ASN A 182 28.15 14.08 4.11
N GLY A 183 27.00 13.67 3.56
CA GLY A 183 26.89 13.06 2.24
C GLY A 183 27.43 11.63 2.11
N LYS A 184 27.97 11.03 3.18
CA LYS A 184 28.46 9.64 3.20
C LYS A 184 27.46 8.71 3.89
N PRO A 185 27.40 7.42 3.51
CA PRO A 185 26.56 6.45 4.20
C PRO A 185 26.94 6.37 5.68
N VAL A 186 25.93 6.26 6.54
CA VAL A 186 26.17 6.03 7.97
C VAL A 186 26.74 4.62 8.15
N LEU A 187 27.87 4.56 8.86
CA LEU A 187 28.46 3.31 9.34
C LEU A 187 27.91 3.01 10.73
N ALA A 188 27.00 2.05 10.82
CA ALA A 188 26.40 1.68 12.10
C ALA A 188 27.42 0.88 12.95
N THR A 189 27.67 1.37 14.17
CA THR A 189 28.45 0.64 15.20
C THR A 189 27.58 -0.28 16.04
N VAL A 190 26.29 0.07 16.19
CA VAL A 190 25.29 -0.72 16.92
C VAL A 190 24.47 -1.53 15.95
N VAL A 191 24.33 -2.84 16.23
CA VAL A 191 23.53 -3.75 15.42
C VAL A 191 22.05 -3.60 15.83
N PRO A 192 21.15 -3.27 14.90
CA PRO A 192 19.70 -3.26 15.16
C PRO A 192 19.21 -4.62 15.63
N LYS A 193 18.05 -4.67 16.31
CA LYS A 193 17.47 -5.95 16.75
C LYS A 193 17.15 -6.88 15.59
N VAL A 194 16.66 -6.31 14.49
CA VAL A 194 16.28 -7.06 13.28
C VAL A 194 17.00 -6.44 12.09
N VAL A 195 17.88 -7.23 11.48
CA VAL A 195 18.75 -6.81 10.38
C VAL A 195 18.72 -7.87 9.28
N TYR A 196 18.56 -7.42 8.05
CA TYR A 196 18.74 -8.27 6.87
C TYR A 196 20.02 -7.87 6.13
N PRO A 197 20.92 -8.82 5.80
CA PRO A 197 21.99 -8.56 4.84
C PRO A 197 21.40 -8.21 3.47
N VAL A 198 22.13 -7.39 2.71
CA VAL A 198 21.84 -7.10 1.32
C VAL A 198 23.04 -7.49 0.47
N ASP A 199 22.87 -8.40 -0.47
CA ASP A 199 23.88 -8.64 -1.49
C ASP A 199 23.78 -7.60 -2.60
N LEU A 200 24.67 -6.61 -2.56
CA LEU A 200 24.74 -5.52 -3.55
C LEU A 200 25.01 -6.02 -4.98
N LYS A 201 25.57 -7.22 -5.16
CA LYS A 201 25.89 -7.77 -6.49
C LYS A 201 24.65 -8.29 -7.20
N SER A 202 23.80 -9.02 -6.48
CA SER A 202 22.56 -9.59 -7.02
C SER A 202 21.34 -8.69 -6.83
N LEU A 203 21.49 -7.56 -6.12
CA LEU A 203 20.43 -6.59 -5.85
C LEU A 203 19.75 -6.11 -7.12
N ARG A 204 18.42 -6.26 -7.19
CA ARG A 204 17.59 -5.87 -8.34
C ARG A 204 16.16 -5.49 -7.91
N ALA A 205 15.47 -4.77 -8.79
CA ALA A 205 14.05 -4.54 -8.69
C ALA A 205 13.34 -5.63 -9.50
N GLU A 206 12.47 -6.40 -8.86
CA GLU A 206 11.74 -7.48 -9.53
C GLU A 206 10.28 -7.51 -9.08
N GLN A 207 9.39 -7.88 -10.00
CA GLN A 207 7.97 -8.02 -9.69
C GLN A 207 7.69 -9.40 -9.09
N VAL A 208 7.17 -9.44 -7.87
CA VAL A 208 6.79 -10.65 -7.14
C VAL A 208 5.31 -10.58 -6.81
N ARG A 209 4.53 -11.51 -7.36
CA ARG A 209 3.05 -11.56 -7.19
C ARG A 209 2.36 -10.22 -7.48
N GLY A 210 2.84 -9.52 -8.52
CA GLY A 210 2.32 -8.23 -8.92
C GLY A 210 2.87 -7.01 -8.18
N ALA A 211 3.55 -7.19 -7.04
CA ALA A 211 4.22 -6.10 -6.33
C ALA A 211 5.68 -5.98 -6.76
N TRP A 212 6.15 -4.75 -6.98
CA TRP A 212 7.55 -4.45 -7.19
C TRP A 212 8.30 -4.51 -5.87
N CYS A 213 9.35 -5.30 -5.83
CA CYS A 213 10.16 -5.50 -4.64
C CYS A 213 11.63 -5.19 -4.92
N LEU A 214 12.32 -4.65 -3.92
CA LEU A 214 13.77 -4.71 -3.85
C LEU A 214 14.14 -6.11 -3.35
N LYS A 215 14.92 -6.86 -4.12
CA LYS A 215 15.37 -8.19 -3.71
C LYS A 215 16.80 -8.46 -4.13
N ASP A 216 17.45 -9.35 -3.41
CA ASP A 216 18.67 -10.01 -3.86
C ASP A 216 18.34 -11.47 -4.23
N ASP A 217 19.36 -12.33 -4.40
CA ASP A 217 19.12 -13.73 -4.75
C ASP A 217 18.45 -14.54 -3.63
N ASP A 218 18.66 -14.12 -2.38
CA ASP A 218 18.28 -14.89 -1.20
C ASP A 218 17.02 -14.32 -0.52
N ASN A 219 16.78 -13.01 -0.60
CA ASN A 219 15.80 -12.30 0.21
C ASN A 219 14.98 -11.29 -0.58
N ILE A 220 13.71 -11.18 -0.20
CA ILE A 220 12.89 -10.00 -0.50
C ILE A 220 13.11 -8.97 0.61
N LEU A 221 13.74 -7.85 0.25
CA LEU A 221 14.23 -6.86 1.20
C LEU A 221 13.22 -5.74 1.47
N LEU A 222 12.59 -5.22 0.42
CA LEU A 222 11.57 -4.17 0.52
C LEU A 222 10.42 -4.46 -0.43
N ASN A 223 9.20 -4.15 0.00
CA ASN A 223 8.00 -4.20 -0.82
C ASN A 223 7.56 -2.77 -1.20
N CYS A 224 7.69 -2.43 -2.48
CA CYS A 224 7.37 -1.12 -3.04
C CYS A 224 5.94 -1.05 -3.63
N GLY A 225 5.10 -2.07 -3.40
CA GLY A 225 3.72 -2.12 -3.89
C GLY A 225 3.66 -2.12 -5.42
N SER A 226 2.79 -1.30 -6.02
CA SER A 226 2.66 -1.21 -7.48
C SER A 226 3.72 -0.32 -8.16
N SER A 227 4.61 0.32 -7.40
CA SER A 227 5.53 1.34 -7.92
C SER A 227 6.88 0.77 -8.32
N ARG A 228 7.05 0.56 -9.63
CA ARG A 228 8.34 0.15 -10.21
C ARG A 228 9.44 1.18 -9.95
N ILE A 229 9.11 2.46 -10.09
CA ILE A 229 10.05 3.58 -9.94
C ILE A 229 10.64 3.60 -8.53
N ASP A 230 9.83 3.35 -7.51
CA ASP A 230 10.30 3.32 -6.12
C ASP A 230 11.25 2.14 -5.86
N ALA A 231 11.02 0.98 -6.47
CA ALA A 231 11.91 -0.19 -6.37
C ALA A 231 13.24 0.04 -7.09
N GLU A 232 13.22 0.60 -8.30
CA GLU A 232 14.43 0.96 -9.05
C GLU A 232 15.22 2.07 -8.33
N GLN A 233 14.53 3.05 -7.74
CA GLN A 233 15.15 4.06 -6.90
C GLN A 233 15.84 3.41 -5.69
N ALA A 234 15.20 2.44 -5.03
CA ALA A 234 15.82 1.73 -3.92
C ALA A 234 17.09 0.97 -4.33
N VAL A 235 17.09 0.28 -5.48
CA VAL A 235 18.30 -0.35 -6.04
C VAL A 235 19.40 0.68 -6.27
N GLY A 236 19.06 1.80 -6.91
CA GLY A 236 19.99 2.88 -7.22
C GLY A 236 20.62 3.48 -5.95
N VAL A 237 19.80 3.75 -4.92
CA VAL A 237 20.26 4.29 -3.63
C VAL A 237 21.18 3.29 -2.92
N CYS A 238 20.81 2.02 -2.85
CA CYS A 238 21.66 1.00 -2.23
C CYS A 238 23.02 0.87 -2.91
N ARG A 239 23.06 0.89 -4.25
CA ARG A 239 24.32 0.82 -5.02
C ARG A 239 25.15 2.09 -4.89
N LYS A 240 24.52 3.27 -4.97
CA LYS A 240 25.18 4.58 -4.88
C LYS A 240 25.88 4.78 -3.53
N TYR A 241 25.24 4.40 -2.44
CA TYR A 241 25.76 4.61 -1.08
C TYR A 241 26.36 3.34 -0.44
N GLY A 242 26.32 2.20 -1.12
CA GLY A 242 26.83 0.94 -0.58
C GLY A 242 26.04 0.42 0.63
N PHE A 243 24.73 0.66 0.68
CA PHE A 243 23.88 0.15 1.76
C PHE A 243 23.72 -1.36 1.65
N ASN A 244 24.42 -2.09 2.51
CA ASN A 244 24.47 -3.54 2.53
C ASN A 244 23.64 -4.16 3.67
N ARG A 245 22.80 -3.36 4.35
CA ARG A 245 21.92 -3.79 5.43
C ARG A 245 20.57 -3.08 5.38
N VAL A 246 19.51 -3.80 5.71
CA VAL A 246 18.17 -3.26 6.00
C VAL A 246 17.88 -3.47 7.49
N GLY A 247 17.61 -2.37 8.20
CA GLY A 247 17.16 -2.39 9.59
C GLY A 247 15.65 -2.20 9.67
N LEU A 248 15.00 -2.92 10.59
CA LEU A 248 13.57 -2.78 10.87
C LEU A 248 13.35 -2.30 12.32
N ILE A 249 12.41 -1.37 12.48
CA ILE A 249 11.88 -0.93 13.78
C ILE A 249 10.38 -1.24 13.82
N GLY A 250 9.94 -1.82 14.93
CA GLY A 250 8.59 -2.36 15.09
C GLY A 250 8.51 -3.83 14.65
N PHE A 251 8.18 -4.72 15.57
CA PHE A 251 7.95 -6.14 15.28
C PHE A 251 6.65 -6.60 15.94
N PRO A 252 5.81 -7.41 15.28
CA PRO A 252 6.00 -8.09 13.98
C PRO A 252 5.72 -7.23 12.74
N ASN A 253 5.11 -6.06 12.90
CA ASN A 253 4.79 -5.16 11.79
C ASN A 253 5.74 -3.96 11.84
N PRO A 254 6.73 -3.84 10.93
CA PRO A 254 7.67 -2.73 10.95
C PRO A 254 6.96 -1.40 10.74
N THR A 255 7.15 -0.49 11.69
CA THR A 255 6.70 0.90 11.61
C THR A 255 7.68 1.74 10.80
N MET A 256 8.96 1.36 10.78
CA MET A 256 10.02 2.06 10.06
C MET A 256 11.04 1.06 9.52
N THR A 257 11.39 1.21 8.24
CA THR A 257 12.43 0.44 7.56
C THR A 257 13.51 1.40 7.11
N TYR A 258 14.77 1.09 7.41
CA TYR A 258 15.88 1.97 7.04
C TYR A 258 17.08 1.23 6.47
N LEU A 259 17.82 1.92 5.60
CA LEU A 259 19.02 1.42 4.94
C LEU A 259 20.25 2.04 5.59
N TYR A 260 21.30 1.23 5.76
CA TYR A 260 22.58 1.70 6.28
C TYR A 260 23.74 0.83 5.76
N ALA A 261 24.96 1.35 5.88
CA ALA A 261 26.16 0.60 5.57
C ALA A 261 26.70 -0.04 6.86
N GLY A 262 26.69 -1.36 6.93
CA GLY A 262 27.42 -2.10 7.94
C GLY A 262 28.88 -2.25 7.51
N VAL A 263 29.79 -2.16 8.48
CA VAL A 263 31.16 -2.63 8.27
C VAL A 263 31.06 -4.10 7.88
N VAL A 264 31.55 -4.45 6.69
CA VAL A 264 31.69 -5.84 6.30
C VAL A 264 32.82 -6.39 7.17
N THR A 265 32.48 -6.90 8.35
CA THR A 265 33.44 -7.65 9.16
C THR A 265 33.86 -8.85 8.30
N PRO A 266 35.12 -8.98 7.89
CA PRO A 266 35.57 -10.02 6.94
C PRO A 266 35.39 -11.47 7.42
N GLU A 267 34.75 -11.70 8.56
CA GLU A 267 35.04 -12.85 9.41
C GLU A 267 33.82 -13.47 10.11
N ALA A 268 32.62 -13.25 9.56
CA ALA A 268 31.60 -14.28 9.68
C ALA A 268 31.64 -15.06 8.37
N PRO A 269 32.13 -16.32 8.33
CA PRO A 269 32.03 -17.14 7.13
C PRO A 269 30.60 -17.05 6.65
N ALA A 270 30.41 -16.62 5.39
CA ALA A 270 29.08 -16.53 4.78
C ALA A 270 28.33 -17.79 5.20
N PRO A 271 27.15 -17.66 5.86
CA PRO A 271 26.47 -18.80 6.45
C PRO A 271 26.47 -19.90 5.39
N LYS A 272 27.17 -21.01 5.68
CA LYS A 272 27.43 -22.08 4.71
C LYS A 272 26.10 -22.29 4.02
N ARG A 273 26.01 -21.95 2.72
CA ARG A 273 24.75 -21.93 1.96
C ARG A 273 23.98 -23.17 2.37
N GLU A 274 23.02 -23.00 3.29
CA GLU A 274 22.25 -24.13 3.77
C GLU A 274 21.59 -24.68 2.53
N SER A 275 21.59 -26.00 2.39
CA SER A 275 21.19 -26.71 1.18
C SER A 275 20.10 -25.97 0.41
N ASP A 276 20.29 -25.71 -0.90
CA ASP A 276 19.42 -24.86 -1.75
C ASP A 276 17.91 -25.01 -1.52
N LYS A 277 17.46 -26.18 -1.05
CA LYS A 277 16.09 -26.48 -0.63
C LYS A 277 15.56 -25.63 0.54
N THR A 278 16.33 -25.41 1.60
CA THR A 278 15.87 -24.61 2.76
C THR A 278 15.73 -23.15 2.39
N LEU A 279 16.67 -22.62 1.61
CA LEU A 279 16.63 -21.26 1.08
C LEU A 279 15.42 -21.05 0.16
N THR A 280 15.10 -22.05 -0.67
CA THR A 280 13.89 -22.03 -1.51
C THR A 280 12.61 -21.94 -0.68
N LEU A 281 12.50 -22.71 0.42
CA LEU A 281 11.34 -22.67 1.30
C LEU A 281 11.22 -21.34 2.06
N ALA A 282 12.34 -20.81 2.56
CA ALA A 282 12.39 -19.51 3.21
C ALA A 282 11.94 -18.38 2.27
N ARG A 283 12.38 -18.42 1.00
CA ARG A 283 11.96 -17.45 -0.01
C ARG A 283 10.47 -17.55 -0.30
N LEU A 284 9.93 -18.76 -0.47
CA LEU A 284 8.49 -18.95 -0.66
C LEU A 284 7.67 -18.46 0.54
N ALA A 285 8.18 -18.65 1.76
CA ALA A 285 7.55 -18.11 2.97
C ALA A 285 7.59 -16.57 2.99
N GLN A 286 8.71 -15.95 2.60
CA GLN A 286 8.78 -14.49 2.44
C GLN A 286 7.77 -13.99 1.39
N GLU A 287 7.70 -14.63 0.22
CA GLU A 287 6.72 -14.31 -0.82
C GLU A 287 5.26 -14.43 -0.35
N GLN A 288 4.98 -15.37 0.54
CA GLN A 288 3.66 -15.55 1.16
C GLN A 288 3.37 -14.52 2.25
N SER A 289 4.41 -14.02 2.93
CA SER A 289 4.31 -13.01 3.98
C SER A 289 4.13 -11.57 3.46
N LEU A 290 4.22 -11.36 2.14
CA LEU A 290 3.99 -10.06 1.53
C LEU A 290 2.57 -9.56 1.83
N THR A 291 2.47 -8.55 2.68
CA THR A 291 1.20 -7.92 3.05
C THR A 291 0.55 -7.17 1.88
N ARG A 292 1.37 -6.76 0.91
CA ARG A 292 0.98 -6.03 -0.30
C ARG A 292 1.36 -6.80 -1.55
N THR A 293 0.39 -7.14 -2.38
CA THR A 293 0.59 -7.84 -3.65
C THR A 293 -0.22 -7.15 -4.75
N GLY A 294 -0.05 -7.53 -6.01
CA GLY A 294 -1.00 -7.14 -7.05
C GLY A 294 -2.32 -7.90 -6.93
N ILE A 295 -3.38 -7.35 -7.53
CA ILE A 295 -4.68 -8.02 -7.68
C ILE A 295 -4.59 -8.92 -8.90
N SER A 296 -4.75 -10.23 -8.72
CA SER A 296 -4.78 -11.15 -9.87
C SER A 296 -6.12 -11.01 -10.61
N VAL A 297 -6.05 -10.70 -11.90
CA VAL A 297 -7.19 -10.59 -12.80
C VAL A 297 -6.95 -11.55 -13.98
N PRO A 298 -7.80 -12.58 -14.15
CA PRO A 298 -7.69 -13.53 -15.26
C PRO A 298 -7.60 -12.83 -16.63
N GLY A 299 -6.61 -13.22 -17.45
CA GLY A 299 -6.38 -12.65 -18.78
C GLY A 299 -5.75 -11.25 -18.82
N VAL A 300 -5.59 -10.58 -17.68
CA VAL A 300 -4.92 -9.27 -17.58
C VAL A 300 -3.58 -9.38 -16.85
N GLY A 301 -3.48 -10.28 -15.87
CA GLY A 301 -2.29 -10.43 -15.02
C GLY A 301 -2.51 -9.79 -13.66
N PHE A 302 -1.53 -9.03 -13.17
CA PHE A 302 -1.65 -8.32 -11.90
C PHE A 302 -2.01 -6.84 -12.13
N LEU A 303 -3.02 -6.36 -11.43
CA LEU A 303 -3.50 -4.99 -11.49
C LEU A 303 -3.46 -4.35 -10.10
N GLY A 304 -3.16 -3.07 -10.02
CA GLY A 304 -3.26 -2.29 -8.77
C GLY A 304 -2.51 -2.88 -7.58
N GLU A 305 -3.03 -2.62 -6.39
CA GLU A 305 -2.50 -3.07 -5.11
C GLU A 305 -3.58 -3.76 -4.29
N ARG A 306 -3.21 -4.86 -3.65
CA ARG A 306 -4.02 -5.65 -2.71
C ARG A 306 -3.30 -5.70 -1.38
N VAL A 307 -3.97 -5.25 -0.33
CA VAL A 307 -3.51 -5.29 1.06
C VAL A 307 -4.34 -6.31 1.83
N VAL A 308 -3.68 -7.27 2.47
CA VAL A 308 -4.37 -8.20 3.38
C VAL A 308 -4.69 -7.49 4.69
N ILE A 309 -5.96 -7.55 5.11
CA ILE A 309 -6.47 -6.91 6.32
C ILE A 309 -7.16 -7.93 7.23
N ASP A 310 -7.00 -7.76 8.55
CA ASP A 310 -7.84 -8.45 9.51
C ASP A 310 -9.01 -7.53 9.90
N PRO A 311 -10.27 -7.87 9.55
CA PRO A 311 -11.42 -7.02 9.80
C PRO A 311 -11.62 -6.69 11.29
N ARG A 312 -11.10 -7.52 12.20
CA ARG A 312 -11.18 -7.29 13.65
C ARG A 312 -10.17 -6.26 14.13
N ARG A 313 -9.04 -6.13 13.43
CA ARG A 313 -7.96 -5.20 13.72
C ARG A 313 -8.12 -3.86 13.00
N VAL A 314 -9.12 -3.73 12.13
CA VAL A 314 -9.51 -2.44 11.58
C VAL A 314 -10.06 -1.55 12.70
N ASP A 315 -9.59 -0.31 12.74
CA ASP A 315 -9.97 0.69 13.72
C ASP A 315 -10.29 2.05 13.07
N VAL A 316 -10.96 2.90 13.84
CA VAL A 316 -11.20 4.30 13.49
C VAL A 316 -10.27 5.14 14.35
N ARG A 317 -9.44 5.96 13.69
CA ARG A 317 -8.49 6.85 14.35
C ARG A 317 -8.64 8.28 13.85
N LYS A 318 -8.21 9.24 14.66
CA LYS A 318 -8.19 10.66 14.29
C LYS A 318 -6.79 11.05 13.84
N GLU A 319 -6.60 11.31 12.55
CA GLU A 319 -5.35 11.76 11.96
C GLU A 319 -5.49 13.19 11.45
N ARG A 320 -4.63 14.11 11.92
CA ARG A 320 -4.59 15.50 11.45
C ARG A 320 -5.96 16.20 11.46
N GLY A 321 -6.82 15.83 12.41
CA GLY A 321 -8.18 16.37 12.54
C GLY A 321 -9.26 15.59 11.79
N GLU A 322 -8.90 14.63 10.94
CA GLU A 322 -9.83 13.79 10.18
C GLU A 322 -9.98 12.40 10.82
N PHE A 323 -11.18 11.86 10.80
CA PHE A 323 -11.43 10.46 11.12
C PHE A 323 -11.13 9.60 9.91
N VAL A 324 -10.26 8.61 10.12
CA VAL A 324 -9.86 7.65 9.09
C VAL A 324 -10.13 6.24 9.60
N LEU A 325 -10.54 5.38 8.67
CA LEU A 325 -10.62 3.94 8.88
C LEU A 325 -9.29 3.34 8.44
N ALA A 326 -8.60 2.62 9.32
CA ALA A 326 -7.26 2.13 9.07
C ALA A 326 -7.07 0.68 9.53
N HIS A 327 -6.07 0.02 8.94
CA HIS A 327 -5.55 -1.26 9.39
C HIS A 327 -4.03 -1.15 9.54
N GLY A 328 -3.54 -1.12 10.78
CA GLY A 328 -2.12 -0.86 11.04
C GLY A 328 -1.72 0.52 10.51
N THR A 329 -0.75 0.60 9.60
CA THR A 329 -0.35 1.88 8.97
C THR A 329 -1.25 2.29 7.82
N ASP A 330 -2.09 1.38 7.33
CA ASP A 330 -2.74 1.51 6.03
C ASP A 330 -4.11 2.17 6.17
N VAL A 331 -4.27 3.34 5.54
CA VAL A 331 -5.53 4.08 5.53
C VAL A 331 -6.45 3.49 4.46
N ILE A 332 -7.58 2.95 4.88
CA ILE A 332 -8.60 2.33 4.02
C ILE A 332 -9.53 3.41 3.46
N ALA A 333 -10.02 4.31 4.31
CA ALA A 333 -10.95 5.37 3.93
C ALA A 333 -10.83 6.59 4.86
N LYS A 334 -11.17 7.77 4.35
CA LYS A 334 -11.18 9.04 5.09
C LYS A 334 -12.60 9.59 5.17
N PHE A 335 -13.00 10.05 6.36
CA PHE A 335 -14.36 10.52 6.65
C PHE A 335 -14.41 11.99 7.09
N GLY A 336 -13.31 12.73 6.93
CA GLY A 336 -13.21 14.12 7.37
C GLY A 336 -13.55 14.24 8.86
N TYR A 337 -14.46 15.15 9.24
CA TYR A 337 -14.82 15.35 10.64
C TYR A 337 -15.91 14.40 11.17
N SER A 338 -16.44 13.48 10.35
CA SER A 338 -17.57 12.62 10.73
C SER A 338 -17.11 11.31 11.37
N GLU A 339 -16.99 11.29 12.69
CA GLU A 339 -16.71 10.07 13.45
C GLU A 339 -17.78 9.00 13.25
N TRP A 340 -19.05 9.41 13.20
CA TRP A 340 -20.17 8.50 13.07
C TRP A 340 -20.14 7.74 11.74
N ALA A 341 -19.83 8.42 10.63
CA ALA A 341 -19.67 7.77 9.33
C ALA A 341 -18.49 6.79 9.31
N ALA A 342 -17.37 7.13 9.95
CA ALA A 342 -16.23 6.23 10.08
C ALA A 342 -16.58 4.97 10.90
N ARG A 343 -17.36 5.13 11.99
CA ARG A 343 -17.82 4.00 12.82
C ARG A 343 -18.83 3.11 12.09
N ASP A 344 -19.72 3.69 11.29
CA ASP A 344 -20.64 2.93 10.44
C ASP A 344 -19.87 2.12 9.38
N ALA A 345 -18.89 2.73 8.72
CA ALA A 345 -18.01 2.02 7.80
C ALA A 345 -17.21 0.90 8.48
N LEU A 346 -16.70 1.12 9.70
CA LEU A 346 -16.04 0.08 10.50
C LEU A 346 -16.97 -1.11 10.75
N LYS A 347 -18.24 -0.85 11.07
CA LYS A 347 -19.24 -1.90 11.24
C LYS A 347 -19.43 -2.69 9.94
N VAL A 348 -19.54 -2.01 8.80
CA VAL A 348 -19.65 -2.67 7.48
C VAL A 348 -18.43 -3.55 7.20
N VAL A 349 -17.21 -3.08 7.45
CA VAL A 349 -15.98 -3.90 7.26
C VAL A 349 -16.02 -5.18 8.10
N ARG A 350 -16.48 -5.09 9.36
CA ARG A 350 -16.59 -6.24 10.28
C ARG A 350 -17.72 -7.18 9.90
N ASP A 351 -18.89 -6.66 9.55
CA ASP A 351 -20.08 -7.44 9.20
C ASP A 351 -19.89 -8.19 7.87
N CYS A 352 -19.26 -7.55 6.88
CA CYS A 352 -18.92 -8.16 5.59
C CYS A 352 -17.70 -9.10 5.66
N ARG A 353 -16.89 -9.00 6.72
CA ARG A 353 -15.63 -9.74 6.92
C ARG A 353 -14.64 -9.54 5.76
N PHE A 354 -14.41 -8.30 5.36
CA PHE A 354 -13.41 -8.04 4.33
C PHE A 354 -12.02 -8.48 4.80
N THR A 355 -11.36 -9.29 3.99
CA THR A 355 -10.02 -9.83 4.25
C THR A 355 -8.97 -9.16 3.38
N GLU A 356 -9.37 -8.53 2.28
CA GLU A 356 -8.46 -7.76 1.44
C GLU A 356 -9.05 -6.40 1.08
N PHE A 357 -8.20 -5.38 1.13
CA PHE A 357 -8.45 -4.04 0.61
C PHE A 357 -7.67 -3.88 -0.69
N CYS A 358 -8.38 -3.53 -1.76
CA CYS A 358 -7.82 -3.44 -3.10
C CYS A 358 -7.94 -2.01 -3.64
N THR A 359 -6.89 -1.52 -4.28
CA THR A 359 -6.85 -0.21 -4.95
C THR A 359 -6.37 -0.39 -6.38
N VAL A 360 -7.05 0.22 -7.32
CA VAL A 360 -6.69 0.22 -8.75
C VAL A 360 -6.75 1.63 -9.26
N GLY A 361 -5.68 2.07 -9.92
CA GLY A 361 -5.51 3.46 -10.30
C GLY A 361 -4.86 4.28 -9.18
N GLY A 362 -3.70 4.86 -9.47
CA GLY A 362 -2.84 5.49 -8.46
C GLY A 362 -2.54 6.97 -8.70
N GLY A 363 -3.02 7.56 -9.80
CA GLY A 363 -2.79 8.97 -10.11
C GLY A 363 -3.94 9.85 -9.63
N GLY A 364 -3.68 10.83 -8.75
CA GLY A 364 -4.59 11.96 -8.56
C GLY A 364 -5.87 11.73 -7.76
N GLY A 365 -5.99 10.61 -7.02
CA GLY A 365 -7.14 10.38 -6.11
C GLY A 365 -8.41 9.86 -6.79
N THR A 366 -8.34 9.48 -8.07
CA THR A 366 -9.47 8.92 -8.84
C THR A 366 -9.48 7.38 -8.89
N GLY A 367 -8.63 6.72 -8.11
CA GLY A 367 -8.54 5.25 -8.10
C GLY A 367 -9.82 4.58 -7.61
N LEU A 368 -10.14 3.42 -8.19
CA LEU A 368 -11.16 2.51 -7.70
C LEU A 368 -10.64 1.78 -6.47
N THR A 369 -11.37 1.89 -5.36
CA THR A 369 -11.15 1.05 -4.17
C THR A 369 -12.28 0.04 -4.02
N PHE A 370 -11.94 -1.17 -3.61
CA PHE A 370 -12.90 -2.23 -3.35
C PHE A 370 -12.34 -3.23 -2.33
N PHE A 371 -13.18 -4.17 -1.91
CA PHE A 371 -12.81 -5.19 -0.94
C PHE A 371 -13.08 -6.58 -1.49
N LEU A 372 -12.34 -7.56 -0.98
CA LEU A 372 -12.56 -8.98 -1.22
C LEU A 372 -12.75 -9.72 0.12
N VAL A 373 -13.34 -10.90 0.02
CA VAL A 373 -13.50 -11.88 1.10
C VAL A 373 -12.90 -13.19 0.60
N ASP A 374 -11.76 -13.56 1.18
CA ASP A 374 -10.93 -14.71 0.82
C ASP A 374 -10.67 -14.78 -0.69
N GLY A 375 -10.30 -13.65 -1.30
CA GLY A 375 -10.05 -13.53 -2.74
C GLY A 375 -11.29 -13.48 -3.63
N HIS A 376 -12.50 -13.40 -3.06
CA HIS A 376 -13.77 -13.35 -3.81
C HIS A 376 -14.54 -12.05 -3.58
N ALA A 377 -15.42 -11.69 -4.51
CA ALA A 377 -16.33 -10.56 -4.34
C ALA A 377 -17.26 -10.77 -3.13
N PRO A 378 -17.48 -9.76 -2.27
CA PRO A 378 -18.38 -9.88 -1.14
C PRO A 378 -19.82 -10.07 -1.64
N THR A 379 -20.46 -11.11 -1.13
CA THR A 379 -21.84 -11.48 -1.50
C THR A 379 -22.89 -10.99 -0.51
N ARG A 380 -22.45 -10.62 0.70
CA ARG A 380 -23.30 -10.11 1.78
C ARG A 380 -23.13 -8.61 1.87
N VAL A 381 -24.20 -7.87 1.58
CA VAL A 381 -24.25 -6.42 1.77
C VAL A 381 -25.22 -6.12 2.93
N PRO A 382 -24.78 -5.44 3.99
CA PRO A 382 -25.64 -5.06 5.10
C PRO A 382 -26.80 -4.16 4.64
N PHE A 383 -27.97 -4.31 5.24
CA PHE A 383 -29.15 -3.51 4.90
C PHE A 383 -28.98 -1.99 5.12
N SER A 384 -28.02 -1.58 5.95
CA SER A 384 -27.70 -0.17 6.18
C SER A 384 -26.96 0.51 5.02
N VAL A 385 -26.49 -0.27 4.04
CA VAL A 385 -25.67 0.23 2.93
C VAL A 385 -26.55 0.54 1.73
N GLN A 386 -26.36 1.73 1.15
CA GLN A 386 -27.02 2.10 -0.10
C GLN A 386 -26.27 1.48 -1.28
N GLY A 387 -26.98 0.90 -2.24
CA GLY A 387 -26.37 0.22 -3.38
C GLY A 387 -27.02 0.58 -4.71
N ILE A 388 -26.20 0.91 -5.70
CA ILE A 388 -26.61 1.07 -7.10
C ILE A 388 -26.27 -0.25 -7.80
N ARG A 389 -27.28 -0.90 -8.40
CA ARG A 389 -27.06 -2.09 -9.22
C ARG A 389 -26.64 -1.67 -10.62
N PHE A 390 -25.77 -2.46 -11.24
CA PHE A 390 -25.36 -2.27 -12.62
C PHE A 390 -25.09 -3.63 -13.29
N ASP A 391 -25.18 -3.70 -14.61
CA ASP A 391 -24.83 -4.91 -15.36
C ASP A 391 -23.34 -4.89 -15.80
N PRO A 392 -22.48 -5.77 -15.25
CA PRO A 392 -21.05 -5.81 -15.60
C PRO A 392 -20.78 -6.11 -17.09
N ALA A 393 -21.70 -6.80 -17.78
CA ALA A 393 -21.55 -7.08 -19.21
C ALA A 393 -21.82 -5.84 -20.09
N SER A 394 -22.55 -4.86 -19.54
CA SER A 394 -22.97 -3.67 -20.27
C SER A 394 -21.99 -2.49 -20.16
N LEU A 395 -20.92 -2.65 -19.37
CA LEU A 395 -19.96 -1.59 -19.09
C LEU A 395 -19.12 -1.24 -20.32
N LYS A 396 -18.96 0.07 -20.55
CA LYS A 396 -18.16 0.61 -21.66
C LYS A 396 -17.27 1.76 -21.18
N VAL A 397 -16.04 1.78 -21.66
CA VAL A 397 -15.14 2.92 -21.47
C VAL A 397 -15.51 4.02 -22.45
N ARG A 398 -15.66 5.25 -21.98
CA ARG A 398 -15.94 6.42 -22.83
C ARG A 398 -15.14 7.63 -22.34
N ALA A 399 -14.71 8.45 -23.29
CA ALA A 399 -14.20 9.78 -23.01
C ALA A 399 -15.37 10.77 -23.03
N VAL A 400 -15.59 11.47 -21.92
CA VAL A 400 -16.60 12.52 -21.78
C VAL A 400 -15.90 13.74 -21.21
N GLU A 401 -16.02 14.90 -21.89
CA GLU A 401 -15.39 16.17 -21.44
C GLU A 401 -13.88 16.06 -21.20
N GLY A 402 -13.18 15.24 -22.01
CA GLY A 402 -11.74 15.03 -21.88
C GLY A 402 -11.32 14.13 -20.71
N HIS A 403 -12.27 13.47 -20.05
CA HIS A 403 -12.02 12.55 -18.95
C HIS A 403 -12.46 11.15 -19.36
N TRP A 404 -11.65 10.14 -19.04
CA TRP A 404 -12.02 8.75 -19.26
C TRP A 404 -12.84 8.23 -18.09
N GLY A 405 -13.88 7.46 -18.39
CA GLY A 405 -14.71 6.83 -17.37
C GLY A 405 -15.32 5.53 -17.85
N VAL A 406 -15.74 4.70 -16.90
CA VAL A 406 -16.48 3.47 -17.13
C VAL A 406 -17.96 3.78 -16.92
N TYR A 407 -18.74 3.60 -17.98
CA TYR A 407 -20.16 3.93 -18.03
C TYR A 407 -21.01 2.67 -18.22
N GLU A 408 -22.18 2.67 -17.60
CA GLU A 408 -23.25 1.73 -17.95
C GLU A 408 -23.94 2.16 -19.26
N THR A 409 -24.68 1.26 -19.91
CA THR A 409 -25.45 1.56 -21.12
C THR A 409 -26.40 2.75 -20.96
N GLY A 410 -26.93 2.99 -19.75
CA GLY A 410 -27.78 4.16 -19.42
C GLY A 410 -27.04 5.50 -19.31
N GLY A 411 -25.72 5.55 -19.53
CA GLY A 411 -24.93 6.77 -19.46
C GLY A 411 -24.51 7.19 -18.04
N HIS A 412 -24.83 6.39 -17.02
CA HIS A 412 -24.33 6.62 -15.68
C HIS A 412 -22.85 6.23 -15.57
N MET A 413 -22.02 7.19 -15.15
CA MET A 413 -20.61 6.93 -14.85
C MET A 413 -20.49 6.20 -13.52
N LEU A 414 -19.82 5.05 -13.52
CA LEU A 414 -19.54 4.28 -12.30
C LEU A 414 -18.15 4.60 -11.74
N PHE A 415 -17.13 4.65 -12.63
CA PHE A 415 -15.73 4.83 -12.25
C PHE A 415 -15.06 5.87 -13.15
N ALA A 416 -14.18 6.68 -12.58
CA ALA A 416 -13.24 7.50 -13.34
C ALA A 416 -12.00 6.67 -13.69
N ALA A 417 -11.37 6.97 -14.82
CA ALA A 417 -10.09 6.40 -15.24
C ALA A 417 -9.19 7.52 -15.77
N ALA A 418 -7.88 7.42 -15.56
CA ALA A 418 -6.94 8.40 -16.11
C ALA A 418 -6.73 8.19 -17.61
N THR A 419 -6.78 6.93 -18.07
CA THR A 419 -6.61 6.55 -19.48
C THR A 419 -7.68 5.55 -19.92
N GLN A 420 -7.82 5.39 -21.24
CA GLN A 420 -8.67 4.35 -21.82
C GLN A 420 -8.25 2.95 -21.36
N ASP A 421 -6.94 2.66 -21.39
CA ASP A 421 -6.39 1.35 -21.00
C ASP A 421 -6.72 1.02 -19.53
N GLU A 422 -6.64 2.01 -18.63
CA GLU A 422 -7.05 1.84 -17.24
C GLU A 422 -8.56 1.55 -17.14
N GLY A 423 -9.38 2.26 -17.91
CA GLY A 423 -10.81 1.98 -18.01
C GLY A 423 -11.10 0.54 -18.46
N ASP A 424 -10.37 0.05 -19.47
CA ASP A 424 -10.55 -1.30 -20.00
C ASP A 424 -10.10 -2.36 -18.96
N GLN A 425 -9.03 -2.09 -18.22
CA GLN A 425 -8.59 -2.92 -17.09
C GLN A 425 -9.63 -2.97 -15.98
N LEU A 426 -10.26 -1.83 -15.64
CA LEU A 426 -11.34 -1.75 -14.66
C LEU A 426 -12.56 -2.56 -15.09
N VAL A 427 -12.97 -2.48 -16.36
CA VAL A 427 -14.07 -3.29 -16.91
C VAL A 427 -13.77 -4.78 -16.78
N ARG A 428 -12.56 -5.22 -17.17
CA ARG A 428 -12.15 -6.63 -17.05
C ARG A 428 -12.11 -7.09 -15.59
N LEU A 429 -11.66 -6.24 -14.68
CA LEU A 429 -11.67 -6.54 -13.25
C LEU A 429 -13.10 -6.72 -12.72
N VAL A 430 -14.00 -5.80 -13.07
CA VAL A 430 -15.39 -5.85 -12.64
C VAL A 430 -16.09 -7.10 -13.16
N GLN A 431 -15.82 -7.47 -14.41
CA GLN A 431 -16.34 -8.70 -15.02
C GLN A 431 -15.73 -9.96 -14.40
N ALA A 432 -14.42 -9.99 -14.15
CA ALA A 432 -13.73 -11.14 -13.57
C ALA A 432 -14.23 -11.49 -12.16
N TYR A 433 -14.44 -10.48 -11.32
CA TYR A 433 -14.98 -10.67 -9.96
C TYR A 433 -16.51 -10.68 -9.92
N GLN A 434 -17.17 -10.47 -11.06
CA GLN A 434 -18.64 -10.43 -11.21
C GLN A 434 -19.29 -9.41 -10.27
N PHE A 435 -18.67 -8.25 -10.08
CA PHE A 435 -19.30 -7.16 -9.34
C PHE A 435 -20.49 -6.64 -10.14
N ASN A 436 -21.64 -6.48 -9.47
CA ASN A 436 -22.88 -5.99 -10.08
C ASN A 436 -23.60 -4.96 -9.20
N GLN A 437 -22.95 -4.52 -8.11
CA GLN A 437 -23.47 -3.55 -7.18
C GLN A 437 -22.35 -2.64 -6.66
N LEU A 438 -22.55 -1.33 -6.78
CA LEU A 438 -21.72 -0.29 -6.17
C LEU A 438 -22.39 0.19 -4.89
N CYS A 439 -21.76 -0.12 -3.78
CA CYS A 439 -22.25 0.14 -2.43
C CYS A 439 -21.59 1.39 -1.83
N GLN A 440 -22.31 2.09 -0.96
CA GLN A 440 -21.82 3.23 -0.20
C GLN A 440 -22.21 3.08 1.29
N ALA A 441 -21.21 3.06 2.16
CA ALA A 441 -21.36 3.14 3.61
C ALA A 441 -21.11 4.58 4.08
N GLY A 442 -22.02 5.13 4.88
CA GLY A 442 -22.04 6.54 5.27
C GLY A 442 -22.97 7.41 4.42
N THR A 443 -23.48 8.48 5.03
CA THR A 443 -24.56 9.32 4.47
C THR A 443 -24.07 10.44 3.55
N SER A 444 -22.79 10.82 3.64
CA SER A 444 -22.23 11.95 2.88
C SER A 444 -21.34 11.46 1.74
N PRO A 445 -21.49 11.99 0.51
CA PRO A 445 -20.59 11.66 -0.60
C PRO A 445 -19.10 11.93 -0.29
N ARG A 446 -18.80 12.91 0.58
CA ARG A 446 -17.43 13.27 0.98
C ARG A 446 -16.90 12.49 2.19
N ALA A 447 -17.80 11.85 2.95
CA ALA A 447 -17.47 11.08 4.14
C ALA A 447 -18.17 9.72 4.05
N SER A 448 -17.86 8.99 2.97
CA SER A 448 -18.38 7.66 2.73
C SER A 448 -17.29 6.73 2.21
N MET A 449 -17.47 5.45 2.49
CA MET A 449 -16.67 4.37 1.92
C MET A 449 -17.48 3.73 0.81
N LYS A 450 -16.98 3.83 -0.42
CA LYS A 450 -17.55 3.10 -1.56
C LYS A 450 -16.89 1.73 -1.68
N PHE A 451 -17.66 0.73 -2.07
CA PHE A 451 -17.13 -0.61 -2.33
C PHE A 451 -17.99 -1.36 -3.35
N LEU A 452 -17.39 -2.37 -3.99
CA LEU A 452 -18.09 -3.25 -4.93
C LEU A 452 -18.55 -4.53 -4.25
N ALA A 453 -19.71 -5.03 -4.67
CA ALA A 453 -20.28 -6.27 -4.19
C ALA A 453 -20.91 -7.07 -5.33
N LYS A 454 -21.10 -8.37 -5.07
CA LYS A 454 -21.84 -9.30 -5.92
C LYS A 454 -23.16 -9.63 -5.25
N ASN A 455 -24.25 -9.07 -5.76
CA ASN A 455 -25.58 -9.44 -5.35
C ASN A 455 -25.91 -10.84 -5.88
N GLY A 456 -26.02 -11.80 -4.96
CA GLY A 456 -26.35 -13.20 -5.25
C GLY A 456 -27.84 -13.44 -5.48
N GLY A 457 -28.57 -12.48 -6.04
CA GLY A 457 -29.97 -12.66 -6.41
C GLY A 457 -30.11 -13.95 -7.21
N THR A 458 -30.73 -14.94 -6.60
CA THR A 458 -31.18 -16.18 -7.25
C THR A 458 -31.98 -15.75 -8.46
N ARG A 459 -31.41 -15.97 -9.65
CA ARG A 459 -32.13 -15.85 -10.92
C ARG A 459 -33.31 -16.82 -10.94
#